data_AF-A0A7S0KLD1-F1
#
_entry.id   AF-A0A7S0KLD1-F1
#
_cell.length_a   1.000
_cell.length_b   1.000
_cell.length_c   1.000
_cell.angle_alpha   90.00
_cell.angle_beta   90.00
_cell.angle_gamma   90.00
#
_symmetry.space_group_name_H-M   'P 1'
#
loop_
_entity.id
_entity.type
_entity.pdbx_description
1 polymer ?
#
loop_
_entity_poly.entity_id
_entity_poly.type
_entity_poly.pdbx_seq_one_letter_code
_entity_poly.pdbx_strand_id
1 'polypeptide(L)'
;GARVLERHLPEHREVHCGKGSFRCEFQKYGCAERGTRAELERHCADDAARHLRLVMLQLDAQHEKYARWYAEVDGVKEAVAERVRADDEVVAKVNAEARRVEDEGKAEIVTLRRGLADLRAYY
;
A
#
# COMPACT_ATOMS: atom_id res chain seq x y z
N GLY A 1 -46.79 2.76 -21.19
CA GLY A 1 -46.36 4.11 -20.77
C GLY A 1 -47.49 4.76 -19.99
N ALA A 2 -47.20 5.36 -18.84
CA ALA A 2 -48.21 6.06 -18.04
C ALA A 2 -48.67 7.34 -18.77
N ARG A 3 -49.98 7.59 -18.78
CA ARG A 3 -50.53 8.87 -19.28
C ARG A 3 -50.56 9.86 -18.11
N VAL A 4 -49.80 10.94 -18.24
CA VAL A 4 -49.68 11.99 -17.21
C VAL A 4 -50.11 13.32 -17.80
N LEU A 5 -50.85 14.11 -17.03
CA LEU A 5 -51.27 15.45 -17.41
C LEU A 5 -50.03 16.34 -17.57
N GLU A 6 -50.03 17.20 -18.59
CA GLU A 6 -48.87 18.00 -19.00
C GLU A 6 -48.25 18.82 -17.84
N ARG A 7 -49.09 19.39 -16.96
CA ARG A 7 -48.65 20.12 -15.76
C ARG A 7 -47.87 19.28 -14.73
N HIS A 8 -48.12 17.97 -14.68
CA HIS A 8 -47.46 17.03 -13.77
C HIS A 8 -46.32 16.29 -14.46
N LEU A 9 -46.03 16.59 -15.73
CA LEU A 9 -44.96 15.97 -16.49
C LEU A 9 -43.55 16.27 -15.93
N PRO A 10 -43.25 17.48 -15.41
CA PRO A 10 -41.95 17.75 -14.78
C PRO A 10 -41.69 16.89 -13.54
N GLU A 11 -42.64 16.88 -12.61
CA GLU A 11 -42.62 16.05 -11.39
C GLU A 11 -42.57 14.56 -11.73
N HIS A 12 -43.38 14.12 -12.70
CA HIS A 12 -43.34 12.74 -13.17
C HIS A 12 -41.99 12.37 -13.77
N ARG A 13 -41.34 13.22 -14.56
CA ARG A 13 -39.99 12.96 -15.09
C ARG A 13 -38.93 12.91 -14.00
N GLU A 14 -39.04 13.77 -13.01
CA GLU A 14 -38.08 13.83 -11.90
C GLU A 14 -38.20 12.64 -10.94
N VAL A 15 -39.43 12.22 -10.62
CA VAL A 15 -39.71 11.27 -9.54
C VAL A 15 -40.06 9.87 -10.06
N HIS A 16 -40.72 9.78 -11.22
CA HIS A 16 -41.40 8.56 -11.67
C HIS A 16 -40.97 8.05 -13.05
N CYS A 17 -40.34 8.88 -13.89
CA CYS A 17 -40.05 8.57 -15.29
C CYS A 17 -38.60 8.94 -15.66
N GLY A 18 -37.70 8.04 -15.29
CA GLY A 18 -36.38 7.90 -15.89
C GLY A 18 -36.39 6.65 -16.76
N LYS A 19 -36.05 6.78 -18.05
CA LYS A 19 -35.56 5.64 -18.83
C LYS A 19 -34.24 5.18 -18.18
N GLY A 20 -34.36 4.36 -17.15
CA GLY A 20 -33.29 3.99 -16.23
C GLY A 20 -33.79 4.11 -14.80
N SER A 21 -34.25 3.00 -14.24
CA SER A 21 -34.61 2.88 -12.82
C SER A 21 -33.46 3.36 -11.94
N PHE A 22 -33.77 4.18 -10.93
CA PHE A 22 -32.79 4.60 -9.94
C PHE A 22 -32.25 3.36 -9.21
N ARG A 23 -31.04 3.45 -8.67
CA ARG A 23 -30.43 2.37 -7.90
C ARG A 23 -30.53 2.71 -6.42
N CYS A 24 -30.70 1.69 -5.58
CA CYS A 24 -30.58 1.82 -4.14
C CYS A 24 -29.24 2.48 -3.76
N GLU A 25 -29.23 3.32 -2.72
CA GLU A 25 -28.01 3.98 -2.22
C GLU A 25 -26.95 2.98 -1.71
N PHE A 26 -27.40 1.80 -1.25
CA PHE A 26 -26.54 0.71 -0.82
C PHE A 26 -26.02 -0.16 -1.97
N GLN A 27 -26.23 0.25 -3.22
CA GLN A 27 -25.73 -0.48 -4.39
C GLN A 27 -24.20 -0.60 -4.39
N LYS A 28 -23.48 0.38 -3.82
CA LYS A 28 -22.01 0.30 -3.63
C LYS A 28 -21.56 -0.83 -2.69
N TYR A 29 -22.48 -1.35 -1.86
CA TYR A 29 -22.26 -2.49 -0.98
C TYR A 29 -22.89 -3.80 -1.52
N GLY A 30 -23.46 -3.77 -2.74
CA GLY A 30 -24.00 -4.96 -3.40
C GLY A 30 -25.52 -5.06 -3.44
N CYS A 31 -26.28 -4.03 -3.03
CA CYS A 31 -27.73 -4.04 -3.22
C CYS A 31 -28.09 -3.93 -4.71
N ALA A 32 -28.92 -4.85 -5.20
CA ALA A 32 -29.31 -4.91 -6.61
C ALA A 32 -30.62 -4.16 -6.93
N GLU A 33 -31.30 -3.64 -5.91
CA GLU A 33 -32.64 -3.07 -6.05
C GLU A 33 -32.67 -1.77 -6.86
N ARG A 34 -33.74 -1.65 -7.64
CA ARG A 34 -33.96 -0.53 -8.55
C ARG A 34 -35.44 -0.21 -8.65
N GLY A 35 -35.75 1.08 -8.76
CA GLY A 35 -37.14 1.52 -8.89
C GLY A 35 -37.24 3.02 -9.09
N THR A 36 -38.46 3.52 -8.94
CA THR A 36 -38.71 4.94 -8.72
C THR A 36 -38.17 5.38 -7.36
N ARG A 37 -38.04 6.69 -7.14
CA ARG A 37 -37.52 7.22 -5.88
C ARG A 37 -38.38 6.79 -4.67
N ALA A 38 -39.71 6.86 -4.81
CA ALA A 38 -40.64 6.46 -3.77
C ALA A 38 -40.55 4.95 -3.42
N GLU A 39 -40.35 4.10 -4.44
CA GLU A 39 -40.14 2.65 -4.22
C GLU A 39 -38.83 2.38 -3.49
N LEU A 40 -37.76 3.09 -3.84
CA LEU A 40 -36.46 2.95 -3.20
C LEU A 40 -36.42 3.49 -1.78
N GLU A 41 -37.10 4.61 -1.49
CA GLU A 41 -37.20 5.16 -0.13
C GLU A 41 -37.89 4.17 0.81
N ARG A 42 -39.01 3.58 0.37
CA ARG A 42 -39.68 2.50 1.13
C ARG A 42 -38.78 1.27 1.29
N HIS A 43 -38.15 0.83 0.21
CA HIS A 43 -37.20 -0.29 0.26
C HIS A 43 -36.06 -0.04 1.25
N CYS A 44 -35.48 1.15 1.29
CA CYS A 44 -34.43 1.49 2.27
C CYS A 44 -34.94 1.43 3.72
N ALA A 45 -36.20 1.83 3.96
CA ALA A 45 -36.79 1.73 5.29
C ALA A 45 -37.07 0.28 5.70
N ASP A 46 -37.64 -0.53 4.80
CA ASP A 46 -38.06 -1.90 5.08
C ASP A 46 -36.86 -2.87 5.15
N ASP A 47 -35.79 -2.60 4.40
CA ASP A 47 -34.66 -3.49 4.23
C ASP A 47 -33.37 -3.03 4.94
N ALA A 48 -33.48 -2.11 5.91
CA ALA A 48 -32.33 -1.55 6.64
C ALA A 48 -31.40 -2.63 7.23
N ALA A 49 -31.96 -3.72 7.77
CA ALA A 49 -31.18 -4.84 8.30
C ALA A 49 -30.35 -5.55 7.22
N ARG A 50 -30.91 -5.71 6.01
CA ARG A 50 -30.20 -6.29 4.87
C ARG A 50 -29.08 -5.36 4.41
N HIS A 51 -29.34 -4.06 4.35
CA HIS A 51 -28.33 -3.06 3.99
C HIS A 51 -27.18 -3.02 4.99
N LEU A 52 -27.48 -3.04 6.30
CA LEU A 52 -26.46 -3.11 7.34
C LEU A 52 -25.57 -4.35 7.19
N ARG A 53 -26.17 -5.52 6.89
CA ARG A 53 -25.42 -6.75 6.64
C ARG A 53 -24.46 -6.61 5.44
N LEU A 54 -24.89 -5.98 4.35
CA LEU A 54 -24.03 -5.74 3.18
C LEU A 54 -22.85 -4.83 3.53
N VAL A 55 -23.10 -3.78 4.32
CA VAL A 55 -22.03 -2.90 4.82
C VAL A 55 -21.05 -3.66 5.70
N MET A 56 -21.54 -4.51 6.61
CA MET A 56 -20.68 -5.32 7.48
C MET A 56 -19.82 -6.30 6.68
N LEU A 57 -20.38 -7.02 5.71
CA LEU A 57 -19.61 -7.93 4.86
C LEU A 57 -18.50 -7.19 4.09
N GLN A 58 -18.80 -5.99 3.59
CA GLN A 58 -17.80 -5.19 2.91
C GLN A 58 -16.70 -4.71 3.88
N LEU A 59 -17.06 -4.36 5.12
CA LEU A 59 -16.11 -3.95 6.16
C LEU A 59 -15.19 -5.12 6.54
N ASP A 60 -15.73 -6.31 6.75
CA ASP A 60 -14.96 -7.52 7.06
C ASP A 60 -13.96 -7.84 5.94
N ALA A 61 -14.41 -7.76 4.67
CA ALA A 61 -13.52 -7.93 3.52
C ALA A 61 -12.42 -6.85 3.45
N GLN A 62 -12.71 -5.61 3.86
CA GLN A 62 -11.66 -4.58 3.97
C GLN A 62 -10.68 -4.91 5.10
N HIS A 63 -11.17 -5.35 6.25
CA HIS A 63 -10.31 -5.72 7.39
C HIS A 63 -9.35 -6.84 7.01
N GLU A 64 -9.82 -7.90 6.35
CA GLU A 64 -8.97 -8.99 5.86
C GLU A 64 -7.91 -8.50 4.87
N LYS A 65 -8.31 -7.64 3.93
CA LYS A 65 -7.38 -7.04 2.96
C LYS A 65 -6.29 -6.22 3.65
N TYR A 66 -6.65 -5.38 4.62
CA TYR A 66 -5.68 -4.56 5.35
C TYR A 66 -4.79 -5.42 6.24
N ALA A 67 -5.32 -6.43 6.92
CA ALA A 67 -4.52 -7.36 7.71
C ALA A 67 -3.45 -8.06 6.87
N ARG A 68 -3.82 -8.53 5.67
CA ARG A 68 -2.87 -9.11 4.72
C ARG A 68 -1.81 -8.09 4.28
N TRP A 69 -2.22 -6.87 3.93
CA TRP A 69 -1.29 -5.83 3.52
C TRP A 69 -0.29 -5.47 4.63
N TYR A 70 -0.74 -5.37 5.88
CA TYR A 70 0.15 -5.14 7.02
C TYR A 70 1.15 -6.27 7.20
N ALA A 71 0.71 -7.53 7.09
CA ALA A 71 1.62 -8.68 7.16
C ALA A 71 2.68 -8.66 6.04
N GLU A 72 2.30 -8.28 4.81
CA GLU A 72 3.24 -8.11 3.69
C GLU A 72 4.26 -6.99 3.98
N VAL A 73 3.80 -5.84 4.49
CA VAL A 73 4.66 -4.71 4.86
C VAL A 73 5.63 -5.10 5.98
N ASP A 74 5.17 -5.81 7.00
CA ASP A 74 6.02 -6.23 8.11
C ASP A 74 7.06 -7.26 7.65
N GLY A 75 6.69 -8.19 6.76
CA GLY A 75 7.66 -9.09 6.13
C GLY A 75 8.74 -8.35 5.33
N VAL A 76 8.38 -7.28 4.60
CA VAL A 76 9.36 -6.45 3.89
C VAL A 76 10.29 -5.72 4.87
N LYS A 77 9.75 -5.17 5.97
CA LYS A 77 10.58 -4.50 7.00
C LYS A 77 11.59 -5.47 7.61
N GLU A 78 11.16 -6.69 7.93
CA GLU A 78 12.04 -7.73 8.48
C GLU A 78 13.15 -8.10 7.51
N ALA A 79 12.82 -8.35 6.24
CA ALA A 79 13.79 -8.68 5.20
C ALA A 79 14.81 -7.55 4.97
N VAL A 80 14.35 -6.28 4.96
CA VAL A 80 15.24 -5.12 4.86
C VAL A 80 16.15 -5.03 6.07
N ALA A 81 15.62 -5.21 7.28
CA ALA A 81 16.41 -5.17 8.51
C ALA A 81 17.47 -6.28 8.55
N GLU A 82 17.14 -7.49 8.09
CA GLU A 82 18.10 -8.58 7.96
C GLU A 82 19.21 -8.24 6.95
N ARG A 83 18.83 -7.69 5.79
CA ARG A 83 19.80 -7.30 4.77
C ARG A 83 20.75 -6.22 5.25
N VAL A 84 20.23 -5.19 5.94
CA VAL A 84 21.06 -4.11 6.52
C VAL A 84 22.06 -4.68 7.51
N ARG A 85 21.65 -5.59 8.41
CA ARG A 85 22.58 -6.25 9.34
C ARG A 85 23.68 -7.03 8.62
N ALA A 86 23.33 -7.78 7.57
CA ALA A 86 24.30 -8.52 6.78
C ALA A 86 25.28 -7.59 6.05
N ASP A 87 24.78 -6.49 5.48
CA ASP A 87 25.61 -5.50 4.81
C ASP A 87 26.54 -4.77 5.80
N ASP A 88 26.09 -4.48 7.02
CA ASP A 88 26.92 -3.91 8.10
C ASP A 88 28.11 -4.81 8.46
N GLU A 89 27.90 -6.13 8.54
CA GLU A 89 28.99 -7.09 8.77
C GLU A 89 30.00 -7.11 7.62
N VAL A 90 29.53 -7.03 6.37
CA VAL A 90 30.39 -6.96 5.19
C VAL A 90 31.19 -5.67 5.19
N VAL A 91 30.55 -4.54 5.46
CA VAL A 91 31.21 -3.22 5.56
C VAL A 91 32.28 -3.24 6.65
N ALA A 92 31.99 -3.83 7.82
CA ALA A 92 32.96 -3.97 8.90
C ALA A 92 34.19 -4.78 8.48
N LYS A 93 33.99 -5.92 7.79
CA LYS A 93 35.08 -6.76 7.28
C LYS A 93 35.93 -6.03 6.23
N VAL A 94 35.29 -5.36 5.28
CA VAL A 94 35.98 -4.58 4.24
C VAL A 94 36.80 -3.45 4.86
N ASN A 95 36.25 -2.75 5.87
CA ASN A 95 36.98 -1.69 6.57
C ASN A 95 38.18 -2.24 7.36
N ALA A 96 38.05 -3.41 7.99
CA ALA A 96 39.17 -4.06 8.68
C ALA A 96 40.27 -4.48 7.70
N GLU A 97 39.89 -5.03 6.55
CA GLU A 97 40.82 -5.39 5.47
C GLU A 97 41.57 -4.18 4.92
N ALA A 98 40.84 -3.09 4.63
CA ALA A 98 41.43 -1.85 4.12
C ALA A 98 42.48 -1.30 5.09
N ARG A 99 42.20 -1.30 6.39
CA ARG A 99 43.17 -0.90 7.42
C ARG A 99 44.41 -1.80 7.43
N ARG A 100 44.22 -3.12 7.32
CA ARG A 100 45.35 -4.07 7.29
C ARG A 100 46.27 -3.78 6.10
N VAL A 101 45.69 -3.63 4.91
CA VAL A 101 46.44 -3.32 3.67
C VAL A 101 47.15 -1.97 3.78
N GLU A 102 46.49 -0.95 4.33
CA GLU A 102 47.12 0.35 4.57
C GLU A 102 48.32 0.25 5.52
N ASP A 103 48.19 -0.50 6.61
CA ASP A 103 49.25 -0.64 7.61
C ASP A 103 50.43 -1.46 7.08
N GLU A 104 50.16 -2.55 6.34
CA GLU A 104 51.16 -3.32 5.60
C GLU A 104 51.92 -2.42 4.61
N GLY A 105 51.19 -1.66 3.78
CA GLY A 105 51.81 -0.74 2.81
C GLY A 105 52.65 0.35 3.48
N LYS A 106 52.20 0.93 4.61
CA LYS A 106 52.98 1.89 5.39
C LYS A 106 54.27 1.25 5.93
N ALA A 107 54.20 0.01 6.44
CA ALA A 107 55.36 -0.70 6.97
C ALA A 107 56.38 -1.04 5.87
N GLU A 108 55.92 -1.44 4.69
CA GLU A 108 56.78 -1.67 3.52
C GLU A 108 57.48 -0.38 3.09
N ILE A 109 56.76 0.75 3.01
CA ILE A 109 57.36 2.06 2.66
C ILE A 109 58.45 2.44 3.67
N VAL A 110 58.23 2.25 4.96
CA VAL A 110 59.24 2.52 6.00
C VAL A 110 60.48 1.63 5.80
N THR A 111 60.26 0.35 5.54
CA THR A 111 61.34 -0.63 5.31
C THR A 111 62.17 -0.26 4.09
N LEU A 112 61.52 0.07 2.98
CA LEU A 112 62.18 0.51 1.74
C LEU A 112 62.97 1.80 1.95
N ARG A 113 62.40 2.78 2.66
CA ARG A 113 63.11 4.04 2.97
C ARG A 113 64.37 3.80 3.79
N ARG A 114 64.32 2.89 4.77
CA ARG A 114 65.49 2.52 5.57
C ARG A 114 66.57 1.86 4.71
N GLY A 115 66.20 0.84 3.92
CA GLY A 115 67.16 0.18 3.03
C GLY A 115 67.80 1.14 2.02
N LEU A 116 67.03 2.12 1.53
CA LEU A 116 67.54 3.14 0.62
C LEU A 116 68.49 4.14 1.30
N ALA A 117 68.26 4.46 2.58
CA ALA A 117 69.16 5.26 3.39
C ALA A 117 70.47 4.52 3.69
N ASP A 118 70.39 3.23 4.04
CA ASP A 118 71.57 2.39 4.30
C ASP A 118 72.45 2.26 3.05
N LEU A 119 71.85 2.08 1.86
CA LEU A 119 72.57 2.10 0.58
C LEU A 119 73.25 3.44 0.32
N ARG A 120 72.58 4.56 0.61
CA ARG A 120 73.17 5.91 0.46
C ARG A 120 74.31 6.19 1.43
N ALA A 121 74.36 5.52 2.58
CA ALA A 121 75.46 5.67 3.53
C ALA A 121 76.71 4.85 3.14
N TYR A 122 76.54 3.86 2.26
CA TYR A 122 77.61 2.96 1.82
C TYR A 122 78.39 3.47 0.59
N TYR A 123 77.84 4.44 -0.13
CA TYR A 123 78.43 5.09 -1.32
C TYR A 123 78.68 6.58 -1.04
#